data_AF-A0A954YZ12-F1
#
_entry.id   AF-A0A954YZ12-F1
#
_cell.length_a   1.000
_cell.length_b   1.000
_cell.length_c   1.000
_cell.angle_alpha   90.00
_cell.angle_beta   90.00
_cell.angle_gamma   90.00
#
_symmetry.space_group_name_H-M   'P 1'
#
loop_
_entity.id
_entity.type
_entity.pdbx_description
1 polymer ?
#
loop_
_entity_poly.entity_id
_entity_poly.type
_entity_poly.pdbx_seq_one_letter_code
_entity_poly.pdbx_strand_id
1 'polypeptide(L)'
;MSQFRTGETDLRGVYVADGLAGSATAIARDDGGHFAFYRNPTATMLAMANPRELERAKGESRMRQQVDYFSNIMDDNRSIQSGNVSYLQQIFDQREEGVQVQKAQ
;
A
#
# COMPACT_ATOMS: atom_id res chain seq x y z
N MET A 1 -24.00 -22.89 -6.14
CA MET A 1 -23.59 -22.12 -7.34
C MET A 1 -22.57 -21.09 -6.89
N SER A 2 -21.44 -20.95 -7.60
CA SER A 2 -20.44 -19.91 -7.32
C SER A 2 -20.87 -18.60 -7.97
N GLN A 3 -20.93 -17.50 -7.21
CA GLN A 3 -21.31 -16.19 -7.72
C GLN A 3 -20.05 -15.34 -7.95
N PHE A 4 -19.83 -14.89 -9.19
CA PHE A 4 -18.78 -13.91 -9.48
C PHE A 4 -19.18 -12.53 -8.95
N ARG A 5 -18.24 -11.90 -8.24
CA ARG A 5 -18.37 -10.55 -7.69
C ARG A 5 -17.36 -9.65 -8.36
N THR A 6 -17.80 -8.49 -8.81
CA THR A 6 -16.97 -7.43 -9.41
C THR A 6 -16.70 -6.33 -8.39
N GLY A 7 -15.66 -5.53 -8.61
CA GLY A 7 -15.25 -4.45 -7.74
C GLY A 7 -14.27 -3.52 -8.44
N GLU A 8 -13.72 -2.57 -7.69
CA GLU A 8 -12.78 -1.58 -8.21
C GLU A 8 -11.38 -1.83 -7.65
N THR A 9 -10.36 -1.56 -8.46
CA THR A 9 -8.94 -1.62 -8.06
C THR A 9 -8.35 -0.23 -8.21
N ASP A 10 -7.68 0.27 -7.18
CA ASP A 10 -6.95 1.54 -7.28
C ASP A 10 -5.54 1.37 -7.88
N LEU A 11 -4.84 2.48 -8.12
CA LEU A 11 -3.47 2.48 -8.67
C LEU A 11 -2.42 1.83 -7.75
N ARG A 12 -2.75 1.57 -6.48
CA ARG A 12 -1.88 0.86 -5.53
C ARG A 12 -2.10 -0.65 -5.57
N GLY A 13 -3.04 -1.13 -6.37
CA GLY A 13 -3.42 -2.54 -6.43
C GLY A 13 -4.37 -2.96 -5.30
N VAL A 14 -5.03 -2.01 -4.61
CA VAL A 14 -6.04 -2.33 -3.60
C VAL A 14 -7.37 -2.58 -4.30
N TYR A 15 -7.88 -3.81 -4.17
CA TYR A 15 -9.19 -4.22 -4.69
C TYR A 15 -10.28 -4.14 -3.61
N VAL A 16 -11.40 -3.49 -3.92
CA VAL A 16 -12.56 -3.32 -3.03
C VAL A 16 -13.81 -3.89 -3.70
N ALA A 17 -14.50 -4.81 -3.01
CA ALA A 17 -15.77 -5.38 -3.44
C ALA A 17 -16.62 -5.84 -2.25
N ASP A 18 -17.94 -5.80 -2.41
CA ASP A 18 -18.89 -6.17 -1.37
C ASP A 18 -19.26 -7.67 -1.39
N GLY A 19 -19.53 -8.20 -0.19
CA GLY A 19 -20.06 -9.55 -0.04
C GLY A 19 -19.04 -10.66 -0.34
N LEU A 20 -17.75 -10.37 -0.23
CA LEU A 20 -16.69 -11.38 -0.29
C LEU A 20 -16.62 -12.14 1.05
N ALA A 21 -17.21 -13.33 1.09
CA ALA A 21 -17.12 -14.24 2.23
C ALA A 21 -16.22 -15.45 1.90
N GLY A 22 -15.37 -15.86 2.85
CA GLY A 22 -14.51 -17.05 2.72
C GLY A 22 -13.20 -16.84 1.95
N SER A 23 -12.67 -17.92 1.35
CA SER A 23 -11.42 -17.88 0.58
C SER A 23 -11.62 -17.13 -0.73
N ALA A 24 -10.98 -15.97 -0.86
CA ALA A 24 -11.00 -15.18 -2.08
C ALA A 24 -10.03 -15.75 -3.13
N THR A 25 -10.49 -15.74 -4.39
CA THR A 25 -9.64 -15.90 -5.59
C THR A 25 -9.74 -14.62 -6.38
N ALA A 26 -8.63 -13.90 -6.52
CA ALA A 26 -8.52 -12.69 -7.32
C ALA A 26 -7.97 -13.04 -8.70
N ILE A 27 -8.58 -12.48 -9.75
CA ILE A 27 -8.17 -12.62 -11.14
C ILE A 27 -8.07 -11.21 -11.72
N ALA A 28 -6.90 -10.85 -12.23
CA ALA A 28 -6.67 -9.56 -12.88
C ALA A 28 -6.24 -9.79 -14.33
N ARG A 29 -6.63 -8.86 -15.21
CA ARG A 29 -6.26 -8.84 -16.63
C ARG A 29 -5.73 -7.46 -17.00
N ASP A 30 -4.61 -7.39 -17.71
CA ASP A 30 -4.08 -6.14 -18.26
C ASP A 30 -4.54 -5.89 -19.72
N ASP A 31 -4.23 -4.72 -20.26
CA ASP A 31 -4.56 -4.34 -21.64
C ASP A 31 -3.83 -5.20 -22.69
N GLY A 32 -2.69 -5.78 -22.31
CA GLY A 32 -1.92 -6.73 -23.13
C GLY A 32 -2.55 -8.13 -23.20
N GLY A 33 -3.58 -8.41 -22.39
CA GLY A 33 -4.24 -9.70 -22.34
C GLY A 33 -3.56 -10.71 -21.40
N HIS A 34 -2.62 -10.29 -20.57
CA HIS A 34 -2.00 -11.12 -19.54
C HIS A 34 -2.94 -11.25 -18.34
N PHE A 35 -2.87 -12.41 -17.67
CA PHE A 35 -3.66 -12.69 -16.48
C PHE A 35 -2.79 -12.94 -15.26
N ALA A 36 -3.21 -12.41 -14.12
CA ALA A 36 -2.64 -12.72 -12.81
C ALA A 36 -3.70 -13.41 -11.93
N PHE A 37 -3.29 -14.49 -11.26
CA PHE A 37 -4.15 -15.28 -10.38
C PHE A 37 -3.57 -15.29 -8.97
N TYR A 38 -4.40 -14.92 -7.99
CA TYR A 38 -4.03 -15.01 -6.59
C TYR A 38 -5.13 -15.74 -5.82
N ARG A 39 -4.76 -16.84 -5.16
CA ARG A 39 -5.64 -17.59 -4.28
C ARG A 39 -5.14 -17.45 -2.86
N ASN A 40 -5.95 -16.83 -2.00
CA ASN A 40 -5.59 -16.72 -0.60
C ASN A 40 -5.63 -18.10 0.07
N PRO A 41 -4.52 -18.61 0.64
CA PRO A 41 -4.51 -19.90 1.33
C PRO A 41 -5.29 -19.86 2.65
N THR A 42 -5.55 -18.66 3.19
CA THR A 42 -6.26 -18.45 4.45
C THR A 42 -7.66 -17.91 4.18
N ALA A 43 -8.69 -18.55 4.71
CA ALA A 43 -10.07 -18.06 4.65
C ALA A 43 -10.24 -16.87 5.63
N THR A 44 -9.81 -15.67 5.23
CA THR A 44 -9.75 -14.51 6.15
C THR A 44 -10.93 -13.54 6.04
N MET A 45 -12.09 -13.97 5.55
CA MET A 45 -13.30 -13.13 5.58
C MET A 45 -14.44 -13.90 6.23
N LEU A 46 -14.57 -13.67 7.54
CA LEU A 46 -15.70 -14.00 8.41
C LEU A 46 -16.31 -15.39 8.13
N ALA A 47 -15.68 -16.45 8.65
CA ALA A 47 -16.51 -17.40 9.39
C ALA A 47 -17.30 -16.53 10.37
N MET A 48 -18.63 -16.59 10.36
CA MET A 48 -19.47 -15.85 11.30
C MET A 48 -19.02 -16.25 12.71
N ALA A 49 -18.07 -15.52 13.26
CA ALA A 49 -17.48 -15.86 14.53
C ALA A 49 -18.59 -15.72 15.55
N ASN A 50 -18.87 -16.78 16.30
CA ASN A 50 -19.72 -16.65 17.47
C ASN A 50 -19.16 -15.48 18.28
N PRO A 51 -19.99 -14.51 18.74
CA PRO A 51 -19.50 -13.32 19.43
C PRO A 51 -18.56 -13.63 20.61
N ARG A 52 -18.68 -14.83 21.20
CA ARG A 52 -17.84 -15.35 22.29
C ARG A 52 -16.42 -15.78 21.86
N GLU A 53 -16.23 -16.19 20.60
CA GLU A 53 -14.92 -16.58 20.06
C GLU A 53 -14.11 -15.34 19.64
N LEU A 54 -14.78 -14.29 19.18
CA LEU A 54 -14.17 -13.00 18.85
C LEU A 54 -13.52 -12.34 20.07
N GLU A 55 -14.14 -12.45 21.25
CA GLU A 55 -13.60 -11.92 22.52
C GLU A 55 -12.38 -12.71 23.03
N ARG A 56 -12.30 -14.02 22.77
CA ARG A 56 -11.12 -14.83 23.11
C ARG A 56 -9.92 -14.53 22.20
N ALA A 57 -10.15 -14.35 20.90
CA ALA A 57 -9.10 -13.99 19.95
C ALA A 57 -8.52 -12.57 20.19
N LYS A 58 -9.31 -11.63 20.72
CA LYS A 58 -8.84 -10.30 21.14
C LYS A 58 -7.88 -10.36 22.33
N GLY A 59 -7.99 -11.35 23.21
CA GLY A 59 -7.11 -11.53 24.37
C GLY A 59 -5.70 -12.01 23.99
N GLU A 60 -5.60 -12.93 23.03
CA GLU A 60 -4.32 -13.53 22.61
C GLU A 60 -3.54 -12.65 21.63
N SER A 61 -4.22 -11.80 20.86
CA SER A 61 -3.58 -10.91 19.87
C SER A 61 -2.77 -9.77 20.51
N ARG A 62 -2.95 -9.48 21.81
CA ARG A 62 -2.16 -8.47 22.54
C ARG A 62 -0.73 -8.91 22.87
N MET A 63 -0.40 -10.20 22.74
CA MET A 63 0.94 -10.73 23.02
C MET A 63 1.81 -10.94 21.77
N ARG A 64 1.27 -10.77 20.56
CA ARG A 64 2.11 -10.81 19.35
C ARG A 64 2.67 -9.41 19.12
N GLN A 65 3.97 -9.32 19.31
CA GLN A 65 4.85 -8.18 19.07
C GLN A 65 4.28 -7.26 17.99
N GLN A 66 3.99 -6.02 18.38
CA GLN A 66 3.50 -4.96 17.51
C GLN A 66 4.61 -4.64 16.51
N VAL A 67 4.66 -5.39 15.41
CA VAL A 67 5.53 -5.09 14.26
C VAL A 67 4.97 -3.82 13.65
N ASP A 68 5.73 -2.73 13.74
CA ASP A 68 5.35 -1.47 13.12
C ASP A 68 5.65 -1.54 11.62
N TYR A 69 4.63 -1.92 10.84
CA TYR A 69 4.73 -1.98 9.37
C TYR A 69 4.88 -0.60 8.72
N PHE A 70 4.72 0.49 9.47
CA PHE A 70 4.83 1.84 8.94
C PHE A 70 6.23 2.44 9.14
N SER A 71 7.12 1.78 9.90
CA SER A 71 8.45 2.31 10.20
C SER A 71 9.25 2.60 8.93
N ASN A 72 9.30 1.65 7.99
CA ASN A 72 10.05 1.79 6.74
C ASN A 72 9.53 2.97 5.90
N ILE A 73 8.20 3.12 5.80
CA ILE A 73 7.57 4.20 5.05
C ILE A 73 7.87 5.56 5.70
N MET A 74 7.89 5.62 7.04
CA MET A 74 8.22 6.84 7.77
C MET A 74 9.70 7.21 7.61
N ASP A 75 10.59 6.23 7.68
CA ASP A 75 12.04 6.42 7.53
C ASP A 75 12.40 6.88 6.11
N ASP A 76 11.84 6.22 5.09
CA ASP A 76 12.04 6.58 3.68
C ASP A 76 11.53 7.99 3.38
N ASN A 77 10.33 8.34 3.84
CA ASN A 77 9.79 9.68 3.67
C ASN A 77 10.63 10.75 4.36
N ARG A 78 11.11 10.48 5.57
CA ARG A 78 11.99 11.42 6.29
C ARG A 78 13.31 11.62 5.54
N SER A 79 13.88 10.56 4.97
CA SER A 79 15.11 10.64 4.18
C SER A 79 14.94 11.48 2.90
N ILE A 80 13.83 11.27 2.18
CA ILE A 80 13.52 12.06 0.97
C ILE A 80 13.33 13.53 1.32
N GLN A 81 12.57 13.81 2.39
CA GLN A 81 12.30 15.18 2.82
C GLN A 81 13.56 15.91 3.27
N SER A 82 14.46 15.24 4.02
CA SER A 82 15.72 15.86 4.43
C SER A 82 16.63 16.13 3.23
N GLY A 83 16.73 15.21 2.26
CA GLY A 83 17.48 15.42 1.02
C GLY A 83 16.97 16.62 0.21
N ASN A 84 15.64 16.75 0.08
CA ASN A 84 15.03 17.88 -0.61
C ASN A 84 15.31 19.22 0.10
N VAL A 85 15.23 19.25 1.43
CA VAL A 85 15.55 20.45 2.23
C VAL A 85 17.02 20.84 2.07
N SER A 86 17.95 19.87 2.14
CA SER A 86 19.38 20.13 1.94
C SER A 86 19.68 20.64 0.53
N TYR A 87 19.05 20.07 -0.50
CA TYR A 87 19.20 20.53 -1.87
C TYR A 87 18.66 21.96 -2.07
N LEU A 88 17.49 22.25 -1.53
CA LEU A 88 16.92 23.61 -1.56
C LEU A 88 17.83 24.61 -0.84
N GLN A 89 18.35 24.24 0.34
CA GLN A 89 19.29 25.06 1.08
C GLN A 89 20.56 25.33 0.27
N GLN A 90 21.10 24.31 -0.41
CA GLN A 90 22.24 24.48 -1.30
C GLN A 90 21.93 25.46 -2.44
N ILE A 91 20.76 25.38 -3.07
CA ILE A 91 20.34 26.35 -4.10
C ILE A 91 20.26 27.77 -3.52
N PHE A 92 19.68 27.94 -2.32
CA PHE A 92 19.57 29.24 -1.67
C PHE A 92 20.93 29.81 -1.26
N ASP A 93 21.85 28.96 -0.80
CA ASP A 93 23.21 29.36 -0.40
C ASP A 93 24.09 29.62 -1.62
N GLN A 94 23.84 28.92 -2.73
CA GLN A 94 24.54 29.09 -3.99
C GLN A 94 24.13 30.32 -4.79
N ARG A 95 23.26 31.21 -4.24
CA ARG A 95 22.81 32.50 -4.83
C ARG A 95 23.67 32.97 -6.01
N GLU A 96 23.39 32.45 -7.20
CA GLU A 96 23.86 33.04 -8.43
C GLU A 96 22.87 34.15 -8.73
N GLU A 97 23.32 35.39 -8.54
CA GLU A 97 22.54 36.56 -8.89
C GLU A 97 22.38 36.62 -10.42
N GLY A 98 21.22 36.16 -10.92
CA GLY A 98 20.72 36.50 -12.26
C GLY A 98 20.69 35.37 -13.30
N VAL A 99 20.20 35.72 -14.49
CA VAL A 99 20.06 34.82 -15.65
C VAL A 99 21.41 34.73 -16.38
N GLN A 100 22.07 33.58 -16.34
CA GLN A 100 23.27 33.32 -17.13
C GLN A 100 22.90 32.91 -18.56
N VAL A 101 23.04 33.83 -19.52
CA VAL A 101 22.87 33.54 -20.95
C VAL A 101 24.20 33.01 -21.49
N GLN A 102 24.28 31.70 -21.75
CA GLN A 102 25.44 31.11 -22.44
C GLN A 102 25.45 31.59 -23.90
N LYS A 103 26.52 32.28 -24.32
CA LYS A 103 26.73 32.62 -25.73
C LYS A 103 27.06 31.35 -26.50
N ALA A 104 26.23 31.00 -27.48
CA ALA A 104 26.58 30.06 -28.53
C ALA A 104 27.80 30.61 -29.31
N GLN A 105 28.81 29.77 -29.49
CA GLN A 105 29.93 30.03 -30.41
C GLN A 105 29.57 29.60 -31.84
#